data_AF-A0A7S1E660-F1
#
_entry.id   AF-A0A7S1E660-F1
#
_cell.length_a   1.000
_cell.length_b   1.000
_cell.length_c   1.000
_cell.angle_alpha   90.00
_cell.angle_beta   90.00
_cell.angle_gamma   90.00
#
_symmetry.space_group_name_H-M   'P 1'
#
loop_
_entity.id
_entity.type
_entity.pdbx_description
1 polymer ?
#
loop_
_entity_poly.entity_id
_entity_poly.type
_entity_poly.pdbx_seq_one_letter_code
_entity_poly.pdbx_strand_id
1 'polypeptide(L)'
;SHKPAYDVNCDMWSLGVILYIVLGGYRPFRGTADEVMKKIRYGEYEFDEKYWRHVSEEAKSLICRMMTVNPNDRISVADALSSSWINADSASLARNSLSANQERLQTFKGKDKLRQVVKMVMAANKLQSLGSRYRAFQDF
;
A
#
# COMPACT_ATOMS: atom_id res chain seq x y z
N SER A 1 -3.93 8.39 -25.99
CA SER A 1 -5.04 7.52 -25.54
C SER A 1 -4.68 6.94 -24.17
N HIS A 2 -5.25 7.46 -23.09
CA HIS A 2 -5.01 6.95 -21.74
C HIS A 2 -5.89 5.70 -21.53
N LYS A 3 -5.27 4.55 -21.24
CA LYS A 3 -5.98 3.33 -20.90
C LYS A 3 -6.22 3.33 -19.38
N PRO A 4 -7.47 3.29 -18.89
CA PRO A 4 -7.76 3.37 -17.46
C PRO A 4 -7.09 2.25 -16.62
N ALA A 5 -6.75 1.11 -17.23
CA ALA A 5 -5.98 0.05 -16.56
C ALA A 5 -4.52 0.45 -16.26
N TYR A 6 -3.90 1.29 -17.10
CA TYR A 6 -2.55 1.80 -16.88
C TYR A 6 -2.53 2.77 -15.70
N ASP A 7 -3.53 3.65 -15.61
CA ASP A 7 -3.66 4.64 -14.54
C ASP A 7 -3.88 3.96 -13.18
N VAL A 8 -4.81 3.00 -13.10
CA VAL A 8 -5.07 2.25 -11.85
C VAL A 8 -3.84 1.46 -11.37
N ASN A 9 -3.09 0.86 -12.30
CA ASN A 9 -1.87 0.16 -11.93
C ASN A 9 -0.77 1.13 -11.47
N CYS A 10 -0.65 2.31 -12.08
CA CYS A 10 0.27 3.36 -11.67
C CYS A 10 -0.04 3.85 -10.25
N ASP A 11 -1.32 4.00 -9.91
CA ASP A 11 -1.78 4.36 -8.57
C ASP A 11 -1.36 3.31 -7.53
N MET A 12 -1.47 2.02 -7.85
CA MET A 12 -1.08 0.95 -6.92
C MET A 12 0.42 0.94 -6.61
N TRP A 13 1.27 1.20 -7.61
CA TRP A 13 2.71 1.34 -7.38
C TRP A 13 3.02 2.53 -6.47
N SER A 14 2.40 3.67 -6.75
CA SER A 14 2.59 4.91 -5.97
C SER A 14 2.11 4.73 -4.52
N LEU A 15 1.01 4.02 -4.31
CA LEU A 15 0.52 3.65 -2.98
C LEU A 15 1.50 2.74 -2.24
N GLY A 16 2.11 1.77 -2.92
CA GLY A 16 3.16 0.92 -2.35
C GLY A 16 4.38 1.74 -1.89
N VAL A 17 4.83 2.70 -2.71
CA VAL A 17 5.93 3.60 -2.35
C VAL A 17 5.57 4.48 -1.14
N ILE A 18 4.37 5.05 -1.11
CA ILE A 18 3.89 5.85 0.03
C ILE A 18 3.84 4.99 1.30
N LEU A 19 3.25 3.79 1.21
CA LEU A 19 3.13 2.89 2.34
C LEU A 19 4.51 2.47 2.87
N TYR A 20 5.47 2.23 1.97
CA TYR A 20 6.86 1.98 2.33
C TYR A 20 7.45 3.14 3.12
N ILE A 21 7.30 4.37 2.64
CA ILE A 21 7.83 5.57 3.30
C ILE A 21 7.19 5.77 4.67
N VAL A 22 5.88 5.58 4.81
CA VAL A 22 5.21 5.81 6.09
C VAL A 22 5.60 4.75 7.14
N LEU A 23 5.76 3.48 6.74
CA LEU A 23 6.11 2.40 7.67
C LEU A 23 7.60 2.33 7.99
N GLY A 24 8.47 2.54 6.99
CA GLY A 24 9.92 2.47 7.15
C GLY A 24 10.57 3.80 7.52
N GLY A 25 9.95 4.93 7.20
CA GLY A 25 10.48 6.28 7.43
C GLY A 25 11.45 6.77 6.35
N TYR A 26 11.54 6.09 5.21
CA TYR A 26 12.47 6.44 4.14
C TYR A 26 12.06 5.94 2.75
N ARG A 27 12.72 6.43 1.69
CA ARG A 27 12.41 6.04 0.30
C ARG A 27 12.94 4.65 -0.05
N PRO A 28 12.15 3.78 -0.73
CA PRO A 28 12.60 2.44 -1.13
C PRO A 28 13.74 2.49 -2.15
N PHE A 29 13.74 3.50 -3.02
CA PHE A 29 14.77 3.72 -4.03
C PHE A 29 15.59 4.96 -3.66
N ARG A 30 16.91 4.77 -3.56
CA ARG A 30 17.90 5.81 -3.22
C ARG A 30 19.11 5.71 -4.13
N GLY A 31 19.78 6.84 -4.36
CA GLY A 31 20.94 6.95 -5.23
C GLY A 31 20.85 8.19 -6.12
N THR A 32 21.69 8.23 -7.14
CA THR A 32 21.56 9.16 -8.27
C THR A 32 20.28 8.90 -9.07
N ALA A 33 19.91 9.81 -9.96
CA ALA A 33 18.72 9.63 -10.81
C ALA A 33 18.79 8.32 -11.61
N ASP A 34 19.95 8.01 -12.20
CA ASP A 34 20.15 6.80 -13.00
C ASP A 34 20.06 5.53 -12.14
N GLU A 35 20.63 5.54 -10.94
CA GLU A 35 20.54 4.43 -9.98
C GLU A 35 19.10 4.19 -9.55
N VAL A 36 18.35 5.26 -9.24
CA VAL A 36 16.94 5.16 -8.87
C VAL A 36 16.11 4.60 -10.02
N MET A 37 16.33 5.07 -11.25
CA MET A 37 15.62 4.56 -12.44
C MET A 37 15.94 3.09 -12.70
N LYS A 38 17.19 2.67 -12.50
CA LYS A 38 17.59 1.27 -12.59
C LYS A 38 16.86 0.43 -11.54
N LYS A 39 16.88 0.85 -10.28
CA LYS A 39 16.21 0.14 -9.19
C LYS A 39 14.71 0.03 -9.39
N ILE A 40 14.05 1.09 -9.87
CA ILE A 40 12.61 1.06 -10.22
C ILE A 40 12.35 0.03 -11.33
N ARG A 41 13.20 0.01 -12.37
CA ARG A 41 13.06 -0.92 -13.51
C ARG A 41 13.18 -2.38 -13.10
N TYR A 42 14.02 -2.68 -12.11
CA TYR A 42 14.23 -4.05 -11.62
C TYR A 42 13.45 -4.37 -10.33
N GLY A 43 12.73 -3.40 -9.76
CA GLY A 43 12.02 -3.59 -8.49
C GLY A 43 12.97 -3.80 -7.30
N GLU A 44 14.16 -3.21 -7.34
CA GLU A 44 15.21 -3.40 -6.33
C GLU A 44 15.04 -2.43 -5.15
N TYR A 45 14.51 -2.94 -4.04
CA TYR A 45 14.46 -2.26 -2.75
C TYR A 45 14.51 -3.32 -1.64
N GLU A 46 14.86 -2.90 -0.43
CA GLU A 46 15.05 -3.81 0.71
C GLU A 46 14.29 -3.31 1.94
N PHE A 47 13.93 -4.22 2.84
CA PHE A 47 13.36 -3.88 4.13
C PHE A 47 14.44 -3.97 5.20
N ASP A 48 15.26 -2.91 5.32
CA ASP A 48 16.36 -2.85 6.30
C ASP A 48 15.83 -3.16 7.71
N GLU A 49 16.37 -4.24 8.30
CA GLU A 49 15.96 -4.78 9.59
C GLU A 49 15.95 -3.71 10.69
N LYS A 50 16.87 -2.74 10.63
CA LYS A 50 16.95 -1.63 11.59
C LYS A 50 15.61 -0.87 11.72
N TYR A 51 14.91 -0.67 10.62
CA TYR A 51 13.64 0.07 10.58
C TYR A 51 12.43 -0.86 10.49
N TRP A 52 12.59 -2.01 9.85
CA TRP A 52 11.48 -2.88 9.45
C TRP A 52 11.24 -4.10 10.35
N ARG A 53 12.09 -4.34 11.37
CA ARG A 53 11.91 -5.47 12.31
C ARG A 53 10.58 -5.48 13.07
N HIS A 54 9.95 -4.32 13.28
CA HIS A 54 8.67 -4.20 14.01
C HIS A 54 7.45 -4.05 13.09
N VAL A 55 7.65 -4.16 11.78
CA VAL A 55 6.60 -4.13 10.78
C VAL A 55 6.25 -5.57 10.43
N SER A 56 4.95 -5.88 10.41
CA SER A 56 4.49 -7.26 10.19
C SER A 56 4.78 -7.73 8.77
N GLU A 57 5.00 -9.03 8.60
CA GLU A 57 5.32 -9.63 7.30
C GLU A 57 4.16 -9.47 6.30
N GLU A 58 2.91 -9.43 6.77
CA GLU A 58 1.75 -9.16 5.92
C GLU A 58 1.80 -7.75 5.31
N ALA A 59 2.35 -6.78 6.04
CA ALA A 59 2.53 -5.42 5.54
C ALA A 59 3.60 -5.37 4.43
N LYS A 60 4.74 -6.02 4.68
CA LYS A 60 5.85 -6.12 3.72
C LYS A 60 5.40 -6.85 2.46
N SER A 61 4.69 -7.96 2.63
CA SER A 61 4.08 -8.74 1.55
C SER A 61 3.13 -7.89 0.71
N LEU A 62 2.25 -7.10 1.34
CA LEU A 62 1.35 -6.21 0.61
C LEU A 62 2.11 -5.15 -0.20
N ILE A 63 3.14 -4.52 0.39
CA ILE A 63 4.00 -3.56 -0.31
C ILE A 63 4.67 -4.22 -1.52
N CYS A 64 5.21 -5.44 -1.37
CA CYS A 64 5.80 -6.19 -2.47
C CYS A 64 4.85 -6.40 -3.64
N ARG A 65 3.61 -6.80 -3.33
CA ARG A 65 2.59 -7.04 -4.34
C ARG A 65 2.09 -5.73 -4.99
N MET A 66 2.11 -4.61 -4.29
CA MET A 66 1.83 -3.27 -4.82
C MET A 66 2.96 -2.77 -5.74
N MET A 67 4.21 -2.99 -5.36
CA MET A 67 5.41 -2.57 -6.08
C MET A 67 5.96 -3.68 -7.00
N THR A 68 5.08 -4.48 -7.60
CA THR A 68 5.46 -5.46 -8.62
C THR A 68 5.71 -4.76 -9.96
N VAL A 69 6.87 -5.02 -10.58
CA VAL A 69 7.33 -4.32 -11.78
C VAL A 69 6.38 -4.54 -12.95
N ASN A 70 6.04 -5.80 -13.24
CA ASN A 70 5.08 -6.13 -14.29
C ASN A 70 3.67 -5.68 -13.86
N PRO A 71 3.02 -4.73 -14.55
CA PRO A 71 1.68 -4.25 -14.19
C PRO A 71 0.60 -5.34 -14.24
N ASN A 72 0.79 -6.40 -15.04
CA ASN A 72 -0.17 -7.50 -15.14
C ASN A 72 -0.11 -8.45 -13.94
N ASP A 73 1.04 -8.53 -13.27
CA ASP A 73 1.24 -9.35 -12.07
C ASP A 73 1.02 -8.53 -10.78
N ARG A 74 0.87 -7.21 -10.93
CA ARG A 74 0.65 -6.28 -9.82
C ARG A 74 -0.72 -6.52 -9.19
N ILE A 75 -0.75 -6.47 -7.87
CA ILE A 75 -1.99 -6.69 -7.11
C ILE A 75 -3.10 -5.73 -7.55
N SER A 76 -4.28 -6.28 -7.78
CA SER A 76 -5.46 -5.47 -8.06
C SER A 76 -5.91 -4.72 -6.81
N VAL A 77 -6.63 -3.61 -6.98
CA VAL A 77 -7.23 -2.88 -5.85
C VAL A 77 -8.13 -3.80 -5.01
N ALA A 78 -8.87 -4.70 -5.64
CA ALA A 78 -9.77 -5.63 -4.96
C ALA A 78 -8.99 -6.62 -4.07
N ASP A 79 -7.91 -7.19 -4.60
CA ASP A 79 -7.07 -8.14 -3.86
C ASP A 79 -6.23 -7.45 -2.78
N ALA A 80 -5.88 -6.18 -2.98
CA ALA A 80 -5.22 -5.37 -1.96
C ALA A 80 -6.18 -5.13 -0.78
N LEU A 81 -7.41 -4.69 -1.08
CA LEU A 81 -8.46 -4.48 -0.08
C LEU A 81 -8.84 -5.76 0.66
N SER A 82 -8.71 -6.94 0.05
CA SER A 82 -8.92 -8.23 0.70
C SER A 82 -7.74 -8.72 1.54
N SER A 83 -6.56 -8.08 1.46
CA SER A 83 -5.35 -8.55 2.13
C SER A 83 -5.51 -8.65 3.66
N SER A 84 -4.85 -9.64 4.25
CA SER A 84 -4.84 -9.87 5.70
C SER A 84 -4.31 -8.67 6.48
N TRP A 85 -3.38 -7.88 5.92
CA TRP A 85 -2.88 -6.67 6.57
C TRP A 85 -3.92 -5.55 6.64
N ILE A 86 -4.73 -5.42 5.59
CA ILE A 86 -5.83 -4.44 5.53
C ILE A 86 -7.00 -4.89 6.40
N ASN A 87 -7.38 -6.17 6.32
CA ASN A 87 -8.51 -6.72 7.07
C ASN A 87 -8.14 -7.25 8.46
N ALA A 88 -6.89 -7.09 8.89
CA ALA A 88 -6.47 -7.40 10.25
C ALA A 88 -7.43 -6.71 11.23
N ASP A 89 -8.09 -7.54 12.03
CA ASP A 89 -9.31 -7.21 12.73
C ASP A 89 -9.09 -6.03 13.69
N SER A 90 -9.83 -4.95 13.50
CA SER A 90 -9.72 -3.73 14.32
C SER A 90 -10.02 -4.03 15.80
N ALA A 91 -10.83 -5.07 16.05
CA ALA A 91 -11.17 -5.57 17.37
C ALA A 91 -10.02 -6.29 18.08
N SER A 92 -9.13 -6.98 17.36
CA SER A 92 -7.95 -7.65 17.94
C SER A 92 -6.92 -6.63 18.44
N LEU A 93 -6.82 -5.49 17.76
CA LEU A 93 -5.94 -4.38 18.10
C LEU A 93 -6.51 -3.54 19.26
N ALA A 94 -7.83 -3.35 19.28
CA ALA A 94 -8.53 -2.70 20.40
C ALA A 94 -8.48 -3.55 21.69
N ARG A 95 -8.64 -4.87 21.61
CA ARG A 95 -8.54 -5.77 22.78
C ARG A 95 -7.16 -5.80 23.41
N ASN A 96 -6.09 -5.73 22.61
CA ASN A 96 -4.71 -5.64 23.11
C ASN A 96 -4.35 -4.24 23.66
N SER A 97 -5.15 -3.21 23.34
CA SER A 97 -4.97 -1.85 23.84
C SER A 97 -5.51 -1.62 25.25
N LEU A 98 -6.35 -2.53 25.77
CA LEU A 98 -6.95 -2.44 27.10
C LEU A 98 -6.26 -3.30 28.16
N SER A 99 -5.37 -4.23 27.77
CA SER A 99 -4.71 -5.17 28.69
C SER A 99 -3.20 -4.94 28.88
N ALA A 100 -2.57 -4.04 28.12
CA ALA A 100 -1.15 -3.76 28.23
C ALA A 100 -0.92 -2.28 28.59
N ASN A 101 -0.42 -2.07 29.80
CA ASN A 101 -0.05 -0.80 30.43
C ASN A 101 0.43 0.30 29.46
N GLN A 102 -0.07 1.52 29.73
CA GLN A 102 -0.16 2.73 28.90
C GLN A 102 1.06 3.22 28.09
N GLU A 103 2.24 2.60 28.20
CA GLU A 103 3.47 3.10 27.56
C GLU A 103 3.69 2.61 26.12
N ARG A 104 3.04 1.52 25.68
CA ARG A 104 3.15 1.00 24.29
C ARG A 104 2.16 1.63 23.30
N LEU A 105 1.36 2.60 23.74
CA LEU A 105 0.21 3.14 23.00
C LEU A 105 0.54 4.20 21.94
N GLN A 106 1.70 4.85 21.98
CA GLN A 106 2.05 5.91 21.03
C GLN A 106 2.43 5.36 19.63
N THR A 107 3.05 4.18 19.56
CA THR A 107 3.48 3.58 18.29
C THR A 107 2.37 2.80 17.56
N PHE A 108 1.28 2.44 18.25
CA PHE A 108 0.18 1.66 17.67
C PHE A 108 -0.94 2.51 17.05
N LYS A 109 -1.30 3.65 17.64
CA LYS A 109 -2.38 4.54 17.12
C LYS A 109 -2.10 5.06 15.69
N GLY A 110 -0.85 5.30 15.34
CA GLY A 110 -0.45 5.78 14.00
C GLY A 110 -0.66 4.73 12.90
N LYS A 111 -0.40 3.46 13.21
CA LYS A 111 -0.51 2.34 12.25
C LYS A 111 -1.96 2.05 11.87
N ASP A 112 -2.88 2.15 12.83
CA ASP A 112 -4.30 1.89 12.61
C ASP A 112 -4.99 3.01 11.84
N LYS A 113 -4.61 4.27 12.09
CA LYS A 113 -5.07 5.40 11.27
C LYS A 113 -4.54 5.32 9.84
N LEU A 114 -3.29 4.90 9.65
CA LEU A 114 -2.70 4.70 8.33
C LEU A 114 -3.43 3.62 7.53
N ARG A 115 -3.70 2.46 8.14
CA ARG A 115 -4.49 1.38 7.50
C ARG A 115 -5.86 1.88 7.03
N GLN A 116 -6.54 2.70 7.84
CA GLN A 116 -7.82 3.29 7.47
C GLN A 116 -7.71 4.31 6.33
N VAL A 117 -6.69 5.17 6.34
CA VAL A 117 -6.43 6.11 5.23
C VAL A 117 -6.16 5.35 3.94
N VAL A 118 -5.33 4.30 4.00
CA VAL A 118 -4.99 3.44 2.86
C VAL A 118 -6.24 2.72 2.32
N LYS A 119 -7.14 2.23 3.19
CA LYS A 119 -8.46 1.71 2.81
C LYS A 119 -9.32 2.76 2.09
N MET A 120 -9.39 3.99 2.62
CA MET A 120 -10.19 5.07 2.04
C MET A 120 -9.70 5.48 0.66
N VAL A 121 -8.37 5.64 0.49
CA VAL A 121 -7.79 6.01 -0.81
C VAL A 121 -8.04 4.90 -1.86
N MET A 122 -7.87 3.64 -1.48
CA MET A 122 -8.19 2.52 -2.40
C MET A 122 -9.68 2.43 -2.75
N ALA A 123 -10.57 2.66 -1.78
CA ALA A 123 -12.01 2.71 -2.03
C ALA A 123 -12.40 3.86 -2.96
N ALA A 124 -11.81 5.05 -2.77
CA ALA A 124 -12.01 6.20 -3.64
C ALA A 124 -11.56 5.91 -5.08
N ASN A 125 -10.37 5.32 -5.26
CA ASN A 125 -9.87 4.92 -6.58
C ASN A 125 -10.77 3.87 -7.25
N LYS A 126 -11.32 2.92 -6.47
CA LYS A 126 -12.28 1.94 -6.97
C LYS A 126 -13.57 2.59 -7.48
N LEU A 127 -14.14 3.54 -6.73
CA LEU A 127 -15.35 4.27 -7.11
C LEU A 127 -15.16 5.13 -8.37
N GLN A 128 -14.01 5.81 -8.50
CA GLN A 128 -13.68 6.55 -9.71
C GLN A 128 -13.59 5.63 -10.93
N SER A 129 -12.98 4.45 -10.78
CA SER A 129 -12.89 3.46 -11.88
C SER A 129 -14.27 2.93 -12.31
N LEU A 130 -15.22 2.79 -11.38
CA LEU A 130 -16.60 2.36 -11.67
C LEU A 130 -17.41 3.46 -12.36
N GLY A 131 -17.25 4.72 -11.93
CA GLY A 131 -17.89 5.88 -12.58
C GLY A 131 -17.41 6.13 -14.01
N SER A 132 -16.13 5.86 -14.30
CA SER A 132 -15.59 5.90 -15.67
C SER A 132 -16.14 4.75 -16.53
N ARG A 133 -16.39 3.57 -15.94
CA ARG A 133 -17.00 2.42 -16.63
C ARG A 133 -18.49 2.65 -16.91
N TYR A 134 -19.21 3.33 -16.02
CA TYR A 134 -20.64 3.64 -16.21
C TYR A 134 -20.88 4.65 -17.35
N ARG A 135 -19.99 5.65 -17.51
CA ARG A 135 -20.05 6.60 -18.63
C ARG A 135 -19.77 5.93 -19.98
N ALA A 136 -18.79 5.02 -20.05
CA ALA A 136 -18.49 4.28 -21.28
C ALA A 136 -19.62 3.32 -21.75
N PHE A 137 -20.59 3.01 -20.89
CA PHE A 137 -21.76 2.19 -21.22
C PHE A 137 -23.00 3.01 -21.62
N GLN A 138 -22.97 4.35 -21.49
CA GLN A 138 -24.03 5.25 -21.96
C GLN A 138 -23.72 5.92 -23.31
N ASP A 139 -22.50 5.74 -23.83
CA ASP A 139 -22.07 6.23 -25.14
C ASP A 139 -22.32 5.21 -26.28
N PHE A 140 -23.27 4.29 -26.09
CA PHE A 140 -23.77 3.34 -27.11
C PHE A 140 -25.30 3.39 -27.19
#